data_AF-A0A0N7IDE2-F1
#
_entry.id   AF-A0A0N7IDE2-F1
#
_cell.length_a   1.000
_cell.length_b   1.000
_cell.length_c   1.000
_cell.angle_alpha   90.00
_cell.angle_beta   90.00
_cell.angle_gamma   90.00
#
_symmetry.space_group_name_H-M   'P 1'
#
loop_
_entity.id
_entity.type
_entity.pdbx_description
1 polymer ?
#
loop_
_entity_poly.entity_id
_entity_poly.type
_entity_poly.pdbx_seq_one_letter_code
_entity_poly.pdbx_strand_id
1 'polypeptide(L)'
;MLKQWDALNEYCRNGQVEIDNNIGENALRTVAVGRKNYLFFGSDNGGEAAAIIYSLLGTCKLNGVEPEGWLREVISKINDWPSNRVDELLPWNLSSVK
;
A
#
# COMPACT_ATOMS: atom_id res chain seq x y z
N MET A 1 3.07 20.07 19.15
CA MET A 1 3.74 20.68 17.98
C MET A 1 5.06 21.37 18.32
N LEU A 2 5.25 21.94 19.53
CA LEU A 2 6.50 22.63 19.92
C LEU A 2 7.76 21.76 20.12
N LYS A 3 7.65 20.42 20.16
CA LYS A 3 8.78 19.51 20.45
C LYS A 3 9.43 18.86 19.21
N GLN A 4 8.99 19.21 18.00
CA GLN A 4 9.42 18.56 16.76
C GLN A 4 10.15 19.51 15.79
N TRP A 5 10.61 20.66 16.29
CA TRP A 5 11.27 21.67 15.46
C TRP A 5 12.51 21.13 14.74
N ASP A 6 13.31 20.29 15.40
CA ASP A 6 14.47 19.66 14.78
C ASP A 6 14.06 18.73 13.63
N ALA A 7 13.02 17.90 13.83
CA ALA A 7 12.50 17.01 12.79
C ALA A 7 11.91 17.77 11.60
N LEU A 8 11.22 18.90 11.85
CA LEU A 8 10.66 19.75 10.80
C LEU A 8 11.73 20.48 9.97
N ASN A 9 12.94 20.66 10.51
CA ASN A 9 14.06 21.31 9.80
C ASN A 9 15.07 20.32 9.22
N GLU A 10 14.81 19.02 9.27
CA GLU A 10 15.75 18.01 8.75
C GLU A 10 16.00 18.17 7.25
N TYR A 11 15.00 18.62 6.48
CA TYR A 11 15.15 18.92 5.05
C TYR A 11 16.25 19.97 4.75
N CYS A 12 16.52 20.89 5.69
CA CYS A 12 17.60 21.87 5.56
C CYS A 12 19.00 21.24 5.68
N ARG A 13 19.10 20.05 6.28
CA ARG A 13 20.35 19.34 6.59
C ARG A 13 20.54 18.10 5.72
N ASN A 14 19.45 17.50 5.25
CA ASN A 14 19.44 16.29 4.44
C ASN A 14 18.59 16.49 3.18
N GLY A 15 19.26 16.63 2.03
CA GLY A 15 18.59 16.82 0.74
C GLY A 15 17.85 15.59 0.19
N GLN A 16 17.87 14.46 0.90
CA GLN A 16 17.02 13.30 0.61
C GLN A 16 15.62 13.44 1.22
N VAL A 17 15.44 14.37 2.17
CA VAL A 17 14.18 14.58 2.88
C VAL A 17 13.40 15.71 2.21
N GLU A 18 12.16 15.43 1.85
CA GLU A 18 11.25 16.43 1.32
C GLU A 18 10.87 17.47 2.39
N ILE A 19 10.64 18.71 1.97
CA ILE A 19 10.23 19.81 2.87
C ILE A 19 8.82 19.58 3.45
N ASP A 20 8.01 18.78 2.77
CA ASP A 20 6.65 18.46 3.16
C ASP A 20 6.38 16.94 3.05
N ASN A 21 5.31 16.49 3.68
CA ASN A 21 4.89 15.09 3.68
C ASN A 21 3.77 14.81 2.65
N ASN A 22 3.55 15.69 1.65
CA ASN A 22 2.37 15.63 0.79
C ASN A 22 2.24 14.27 0.09
N ILE A 23 3.36 13.66 -0.30
CA ILE A 23 3.37 12.32 -0.91
C ILE A 23 2.73 11.29 0.02
N GLY A 24 3.12 11.30 1.30
CA GLY A 24 2.57 10.40 2.32
C GLY A 24 1.11 10.70 2.64
N GLU A 25 0.75 11.97 2.80
CA GLU A 25 -0.65 12.37 3.06
C GLU A 25 -1.57 12.02 1.89
N ASN A 26 -1.10 12.21 0.66
CA ASN A 26 -1.87 11.87 -0.53
C ASN A 26 -2.06 10.35 -0.67
N ALA A 27 -1.03 9.55 -0.33
CA ALA A 27 -1.15 8.10 -0.27
C ALA A 27 -2.19 7.64 0.77
N LEU A 28 -2.23 8.28 1.94
CA LEU A 28 -3.21 7.97 3.00
C LEU A 28 -4.62 8.48 2.71
N ARG A 29 -4.79 9.42 1.77
CA ARG A 29 -6.10 9.98 1.41
C ARG A 29 -7.08 8.90 0.96
N THR A 30 -6.60 7.92 0.19
CA THR A 30 -7.42 6.77 -0.24
C THR A 30 -7.92 5.95 0.94
N VAL A 31 -7.06 5.70 1.93
CA VAL A 31 -7.42 4.98 3.16
C VAL A 31 -8.47 5.75 3.96
N ALA A 32 -8.27 7.07 4.10
CA ALA A 32 -9.19 7.95 4.81
C ALA A 32 -10.60 7.99 4.19
N VAL A 33 -10.69 7.96 2.86
CA VAL A 33 -11.95 7.84 2.11
C VAL A 33 -12.54 6.43 2.27
N GLY A 34 -11.72 5.40 2.11
CA GLY A 34 -12.14 3.99 2.23
C GLY A 34 -12.75 3.66 3.59
N ARG A 35 -12.23 4.24 4.69
CA ARG A 35 -12.79 4.00 6.05
C ARG A 35 -14.28 4.31 6.16
N LYS A 36 -14.79 5.30 5.40
CA LYS A 36 -16.20 5.68 5.42
C LYS A 36 -17.08 4.73 4.58
N ASN A 37 -16.46 4.02 3.64
CA ASN A 37 -17.13 3.19 2.65
C ASN A 37 -17.03 1.69 2.96
N TYR A 38 -16.14 1.28 3.86
CA TYR A 38 -15.91 -0.13 4.19
C TYR A 38 -16.58 -0.49 5.52
N LEU A 39 -17.38 -1.56 5.51
CA LEU A 39 -18.14 -2.02 6.67
C LEU A 39 -17.27 -2.52 7.84
N PHE A 40 -15.99 -2.81 7.59
CA PHE A 40 -15.09 -3.48 8.55
C PHE A 40 -13.97 -2.57 9.10
N PHE A 41 -13.94 -1.29 8.71
CA PHE A 41 -12.98 -0.31 9.25
C PHE A 41 -13.47 0.20 10.62
N GLY A 42 -13.32 -0.63 11.65
CA GLY A 42 -13.74 -0.27 13.01
C GLY A 42 -13.15 -1.14 14.13
N SER A 43 -12.48 -2.23 13.78
CA SER A 43 -11.72 -3.08 14.71
C SER A 43 -10.24 -3.10 14.32
N ASP A 44 -9.37 -3.43 15.26
CA ASP A 44 -7.93 -3.55 15.02
C ASP A 44 -7.63 -4.56 13.91
N ASN A 45 -8.28 -5.73 13.94
CA ASN A 45 -8.17 -6.75 12.89
C ASN A 45 -8.62 -6.23 11.51
N GLY A 46 -9.67 -5.40 11.47
CA GLY A 46 -10.13 -4.78 10.23
C GLY A 46 -9.12 -3.77 9.68
N GLY A 47 -8.48 -3.01 10.57
CA GLY A 47 -7.39 -2.10 10.24
C GLY A 47 -6.16 -2.82 9.69
N GLU A 48 -5.75 -3.92 10.32
CA GLU A 48 -4.64 -4.76 9.86
C GLU A 48 -4.91 -5.37 8.47
N ALA A 49 -6.07 -5.99 8.28
CA ALA A 49 -6.47 -6.55 6.99
C ALA A 49 -6.47 -5.48 5.88
N ALA A 50 -6.97 -4.29 6.19
CA ALA A 50 -6.94 -3.18 5.25
C ALA A 50 -5.51 -2.72 4.93
N ALA A 51 -4.63 -2.61 5.94
CA ALA A 51 -3.25 -2.22 5.74
C ALA A 51 -2.52 -3.19 4.81
N ILE A 52 -2.77 -4.50 4.95
CA ILE A 52 -2.23 -5.55 4.07
C ILE A 52 -2.71 -5.32 2.63
N ILE A 53 -4.02 -5.20 2.42
CA ILE A 53 -4.61 -5.00 1.08
C ILE A 53 -4.07 -3.72 0.44
N TYR A 54 -4.08 -2.59 1.15
CA TYR A 54 -3.59 -1.32 0.61
C TYR A 54 -2.11 -1.36 0.25
N SER A 55 -1.29 -2.06 1.04
CA SER A 55 0.14 -2.24 0.76
C SER A 55 0.36 -3.04 -0.52
N LEU A 56 -0.41 -4.12 -0.74
CA LEU A 56 -0.34 -4.94 -1.95
C LEU A 56 -0.78 -4.16 -3.20
N LEU A 57 -1.91 -3.46 -3.13
CA LEU A 57 -2.40 -2.65 -4.26
C LEU A 57 -1.49 -1.45 -4.55
N GLY A 58 -0.91 -0.84 -3.50
CA GLY A 58 0.12 0.19 -3.64
C GLY A 58 1.37 -0.35 -4.35
N THR A 59 1.81 -1.56 -3.99
CA THR A 59 2.92 -2.25 -4.64
C THR A 59 2.64 -2.53 -6.12
N CYS A 60 1.42 -2.94 -6.47
CA CYS A 60 1.01 -3.10 -7.87
C CYS A 60 1.19 -1.79 -8.65
N LYS A 61 0.66 -0.68 -8.13
CA LYS A 61 0.77 0.66 -8.76
C LYS A 61 2.23 1.09 -8.94
N LEU A 62 3.07 0.88 -7.93
CA LEU A 62 4.50 1.21 -7.99
C LEU A 62 5.26 0.39 -9.05
N ASN A 63 4.79 -0.82 -9.36
CA ASN A 63 5.37 -1.68 -10.39
C ASN A 63 4.68 -1.55 -11.76
N GLY A 64 3.73 -0.61 -11.92
CA GLY A 64 2.99 -0.43 -13.17
C GLY A 64 2.03 -1.59 -13.50
N VAL A 65 1.63 -2.37 -12.50
CA VAL A 65 0.72 -3.50 -12.61
C VAL A 65 -0.70 -3.05 -12.26
N GLU A 66 -1.68 -3.43 -13.08
CA GLU A 66 -3.09 -3.14 -12.83
C GLU A 66 -3.57 -3.92 -11.59
N PRO A 67 -3.97 -3.24 -10.49
CA PRO A 67 -4.22 -3.93 -9.22
C PRO A 67 -5.40 -4.91 -9.22
N GLU A 68 -6.46 -4.63 -9.99
CA GLU A 68 -7.64 -5.51 -10.07
C GLU A 68 -7.30 -6.83 -10.77
N GLY A 69 -6.61 -6.75 -11.90
CA GLY A 69 -6.14 -7.88 -12.70
C GLY A 69 -5.17 -8.75 -11.92
N TRP A 70 -4.21 -8.13 -11.22
CA TRP A 70 -3.35 -8.85 -10.29
C TRP A 70 -4.14 -9.57 -9.20
N LEU A 71 -5.07 -8.88 -8.53
CA LEU A 71 -5.85 -9.47 -7.44
C LEU A 71 -6.71 -10.65 -7.93
N ARG A 72 -7.33 -10.51 -9.09
CA ARG A 72 -8.12 -11.57 -9.73
C ARG A 72 -7.27 -12.80 -10.02
N GLU A 73 -6.08 -12.59 -10.58
CA GLU A 73 -5.15 -13.67 -10.89
C GLU A 73 -4.68 -14.40 -9.63
N VAL A 74 -4.28 -13.66 -8.60
CA VAL A 74 -3.86 -14.23 -7.31
C VAL A 74 -4.99 -15.02 -6.67
N ILE A 75 -6.18 -14.44 -6.51
CA ILE A 75 -7.33 -15.11 -5.87
C ILE A 75 -7.71 -16.39 -6.63
N SER A 76 -7.62 -16.38 -7.97
CA SER A 76 -7.94 -17.56 -8.78
C SER A 76 -6.96 -18.73 -8.60
N LYS A 77 -5.71 -18.43 -8.20
CA LYS A 77 -4.62 -19.41 -8.13
C LYS A 77 -4.27 -19.82 -6.70
N ILE A 78 -4.50 -18.95 -5.71
CA ILE A 78 -3.91 -19.05 -4.37
C ILE A 78 -4.29 -20.33 -3.62
N ASN A 79 -5.50 -20.87 -3.82
CA ASN A 79 -5.95 -22.07 -3.14
C ASN A 79 -5.20 -23.33 -3.60
N ASP A 80 -4.78 -23.38 -4.86
CA ASP A 80 -4.10 -24.52 -5.47
C ASP A 80 -2.58 -24.29 -5.59
N TRP A 81 -2.08 -23.13 -5.17
CA TRP A 81 -0.68 -22.76 -5.31
C TRP A 81 0.20 -23.37 -4.21
N PRO A 82 1.41 -23.85 -4.52
CA PRO A 82 2.34 -24.31 -3.50
C PRO A 82 2.69 -23.18 -2.52
N SER A 83 2.54 -23.45 -1.22
CA SER A 83 2.77 -22.46 -0.16
C SER A 83 4.22 -21.93 -0.09
N ASN A 84 5.17 -22.71 -0.60
CA ASN A 84 6.58 -22.33 -0.71
C ASN A 84 6.93 -21.54 -1.98
N ARG A 85 5.93 -21.20 -2.81
CA ARG A 85 6.10 -20.46 -4.08
C ARG A 85 5.13 -19.28 -4.21
N VAL A 86 4.62 -18.78 -3.08
CA VAL A 86 3.69 -17.64 -3.05
C VAL A 86 4.36 -16.35 -3.53
N ASP A 87 5.68 -16.26 -3.41
CA ASP A 87 6.47 -15.15 -3.94
C ASP A 87 6.34 -15.01 -5.47
N GLU A 88 6.06 -16.09 -6.19
CA GLU A 88 5.78 -16.05 -7.64
C GLU A 88 4.48 -15.32 -7.98
N LEU A 89 3.58 -15.15 -7.01
CA LEU A 89 2.34 -14.40 -7.16
C LEU A 89 2.51 -12.90 -6.84
N LEU A 90 3.72 -12.44 -6.50
CA LEU A 90 3.97 -11.03 -6.21
C LEU A 90 3.79 -10.15 -7.46
N PRO A 91 3.42 -8.87 -7.29
CA PRO A 91 3.00 -8.02 -8.40
C PRO A 91 3.97 -7.96 -9.59
N TRP A 92 5.28 -7.86 -9.34
CA TRP A 92 6.29 -7.78 -10.39
C TRP A 92 6.50 -9.07 -11.21
N ASN A 93 5.99 -10.20 -10.72
CA ASN A 93 6.07 -11.49 -11.44
C ASN A 93 4.86 -11.71 -12.36
N LEU A 94 3.77 -10.99 -12.12
CA LEU A 94 2.52 -11.14 -12.86
C LEU A 94 2.36 -9.94 -13.79
N SER A 95 2.74 -10.13 -15.05
CA SER A 95 2.48 -9.15 -16.11
C SER A 95 1.00 -9.21 -16.50
N SER A 96 0.11 -8.68 -15.67
CA SER A 96 -1.27 -8.46 -16.10
C SER A 96 -1.23 -7.36 -17.15
N VAL A 97 -1.44 -7.78 -18.40
CA VAL A 97 -1.29 -6.99 -19.62
C VAL A 97 -2.29 -5.83 -19.61
N LYS A 98 -1.76 -4.63 -19.90
CA LYS A 98 -2.37 -3.38 -20.39
C LYS A 98 -3.89 -3.25 -20.39
#